data_AF-A0A814S7R6-F1
#
_entry.id   AF-A0A814S7R6-F1
#
_cell.length_a   1.000
_cell.length_b   1.000
_cell.length_c   1.000
_cell.angle_alpha   90.00
_cell.angle_beta   90.00
_cell.angle_gamma   90.00
#
_symmetry.space_group_name_H-M   'P 1'
#
loop_
_entity.id
_entity.type
_entity.pdbx_description
1 polymer ?
#
loop_
_entity_poly.entity_id
_entity_poly.type
_entity_poly.pdbx_seq_one_letter_code
_entity_poly.pdbx_strand_id
1 'polypeptide(L)' 'MNNDELHLKYRKHNETEREWQLRKLFIERHIDKYNEDRLLCLAQCFVNIKTMGCRYSYKIMNQINELTHDF' A
#
# COMPACT_ATOMS: atom_id res chain seq x y z
N MET A 1 -9.93 -5.91 11.39
CA MET A 1 -9.52 -7.04 10.55
C MET A 1 -8.18 -7.52 11.08
N ASN A 2 -8.03 -8.81 11.38
CA ASN A 2 -6.77 -9.32 11.93
C ASN A 2 -5.72 -9.58 10.82
N ASN A 3 -4.49 -9.91 11.21
CA ASN A 3 -3.36 -10.15 10.29
C ASN A 3 -3.62 -11.26 9.26
N ASP A 4 -4.36 -12.29 9.65
CA ASP A 4 -4.61 -13.48 8.83
C ASP A 4 -5.74 -13.23 7.82
N GLU A 5 -6.78 -12.50 8.23
CA GLU A 5 -7.88 -12.04 7.36
C GLU A 5 -7.38 -11.11 6.25
N LEU A 6 -6.46 -10.20 6.58
CA LEU A 6 -5.88 -9.27 5.62
C LEU A 6 -5.07 -9.99 4.54
N HIS A 7 -4.29 -10.99 4.95
CA HIS A 7 -3.51 -11.83 4.04
C HIS A 7 -4.43 -12.61 3.10
N LEU A 8 -5.43 -13.30 3.65
CA LEU A 8 -6.39 -14.06 2.85
C LEU A 8 -7.16 -13.18 1.84
N LYS A 9 -7.48 -11.95 2.21
CA LYS A 9 -8.28 -11.05 1.35
C LYS A 9 -7.46 -10.34 0.28
N TYR A 10 -6.25 -9.87 0.61
CA TYR A 10 -5.53 -8.93 -0.25
C TYR A 10 -4.24 -9.44 -0.84
N ARG A 11 -3.64 -10.53 -0.34
CA ARG A 11 -2.35 -11.00 -0.85
C ARG A 11 -2.49 -11.51 -2.29
N LYS A 12 -1.54 -11.15 -3.15
CA LYS A 12 -1.46 -11.58 -4.55
C LYS A 12 -0.52 -12.77 -4.69
N HIS A 13 -0.85 -13.72 -5.56
CA HIS A 13 -0.04 -14.91 -5.79
C HIS A 13 1.37 -14.59 -6.35
N ASN A 14 1.50 -13.50 -7.10
CA ASN A 14 2.72 -13.10 -7.80
C ASN A 14 3.51 -11.99 -7.09
N GLU A 15 3.11 -11.58 -5.89
CA GLU A 15 3.87 -10.58 -5.14
C GLU A 15 4.92 -11.26 -4.26
N THR A 16 6.11 -10.64 -4.18
CA THR A 16 7.17 -11.09 -3.28
C THR A 16 6.77 -10.83 -1.82
N GLU A 17 7.40 -11.55 -0.88
CA GLU A 17 7.16 -11.32 0.55
C GLU A 17 7.46 -9.87 0.96
N ARG A 18 8.53 -9.28 0.41
CA ARG A 18 8.88 -7.88 0.68
C ARG A 18 7.80 -6.90 0.20
N GLU A 19 7.28 -7.09 -1.00
CA GLU A 19 6.18 -6.27 -1.53
C GLU A 19 4.92 -6.42 -0.70
N TRP A 20 4.58 -7.66 -0.31
CA TRP A 20 3.42 -7.92 0.53
C TRP A 20 3.54 -7.22 1.89
N GLN A 21 4.67 -7.35 2.58
CA GLN A 21 4.86 -6.73 3.89
C GLN A 21 4.74 -5.19 3.84
N LEU A 22 5.32 -4.55 2.81
CA LEU A 22 5.18 -3.11 2.60
C LEU A 22 3.73 -2.70 2.31
N ARG A 23 3.05 -3.45 1.43
CA ARG A 23 1.66 -3.18 1.07
C ARG A 23 0.72 -3.36 2.26
N LYS A 24 0.92 -4.43 3.01
CA LYS A 24 0.19 -4.77 4.22
C LYS A 24 0.31 -3.67 5.27
N LEU A 25 1.54 -3.24 5.58
CA LEU A 25 1.79 -2.16 6.54
C LEU A 25 1.04 -0.87 6.14
N PHE A 26 1.04 -0.54 4.84
CA PHE A 26 0.32 0.61 4.32
C PHE A 26 -1.19 0.46 4.48
N ILE A 27 -1.75 -0.71 4.16
CA ILE A 27 -3.18 -1.00 4.31
C ILE A 27 -3.58 -0.87 5.77
N GLU A 28 -2.88 -1.53 6.69
CA GLU A 28 -3.19 -1.52 8.13
C GLU A 28 -3.18 -0.11 8.73
N ARG A 29 -2.20 0.71 8.37
CA ARG A 29 -2.09 2.08 8.90
C ARG A 29 -3.20 3.02 8.41
N HIS A 30 -3.85 2.70 7.29
CA HIS A 30 -4.77 3.60 6.60
C HIS A 30 -6.15 3.01 6.32
N ILE A 31 -6.45 1.81 6.87
CA ILE A 31 -7.70 1.08 6.61
C ILE A 31 -8.94 1.87 7.02
N ASP A 32 -8.86 2.68 8.07
CA ASP A 32 -9.97 3.49 8.57
C ASP A 32 -10.08 4.87 7.89
N LYS A 33 -9.13 5.24 7.03
CA LYS A 33 -9.07 6.59 6.41
C LYS A 33 -9.65 6.65 5.00
N TYR A 34 -9.72 5.51 4.31
CA TYR A 34 -10.11 5.44 2.90
C TYR A 34 -11.05 4.27 2.67
N ASN A 35 -11.90 4.38 1.66
CA ASN A 35 -12.60 3.20 1.14
C ASN A 35 -11.59 2.20 0.57
N GLU A 36 -12.03 0.93 0.49
CA GLU A 36 -11.20 -0.20 0.12
C GLU A 36 -10.49 0.00 -1.22
N ASP A 37 -11.21 0.36 -2.28
CA ASP A 37 -10.65 0.54 -3.62
C ASP A 37 -9.55 1.62 -3.64
N ARG A 38 -9.80 2.76 -2.98
CA ARG A 38 -8.83 3.85 -2.92
C ARG A 38 -7.60 3.44 -2.11
N LEU A 39 -7.80 2.75 -0.99
CA LEU A 39 -6.72 2.27 -0.14
C LEU A 39 -5.81 1.30 -0.89
N LEU A 40 -6.39 0.29 -1.56
CA LEU A 40 -5.64 -0.71 -2.30
C LEU A 40 -4.86 -0.08 -3.47
N CYS A 41 -5.44 0.91 -4.13
CA CYS A 41 -4.76 1.68 -5.18
C CYS A 41 -3.55 2.45 -4.63
N LEU A 42 -3.72 3.20 -3.53
CA LEU A 42 -2.62 3.93 -2.89
C LEU A 42 -1.53 2.99 -2.37
N ALA A 43 -1.90 1.87 -1.76
CA ALA A 43 -0.95 0.87 -1.27
C ALA A 43 -0.12 0.29 -2.41
N GLN A 44 -0.72 0.02 -3.57
CA GLN A 44 0.01 -0.45 -4.74
C GLN A 44 0.95 0.62 -5.30
N CYS A 45 0.50 1.88 -5.40
CA CYS A 45 1.36 2.98 -5.81
C CYS A 45 2.57 3.13 -4.90
N PHE A 46 2.37 3.06 -3.58
CA PHE A 46 3.46 3.10 -2.59
C PHE A 46 4.50 2.00 -2.83
N VAL A 47 4.06 0.74 -2.95
CA VAL A 47 4.96 -0.39 -3.20
C VAL A 47 5.73 -0.17 -4.49
N ASN A 48 5.05 0.18 -5.59
CA ASN A 48 5.68 0.38 -6.89
C ASN A 48 6.74 1.51 -6.86
N ILE A 49 6.50 2.58 -6.10
CA ILE A 49 7.48 3.65 -5.90
C ILE A 49 8.70 3.12 -5.14
N LYS A 50 8.50 2.33 -4.07
CA LYS A 50 9.58 1.87 -3.19
C LYS A 50 10.39 0.69 -3.74
N THR A 51 9.77 -0.22 -4.48
CA THR A 51 10.41 -1.46 -4.95
C THR A 51 10.85 -1.40 -6.40
N MET A 52 10.09 -0.72 -7.25
CA MET A 52 10.36 -0.64 -8.70
C MET A 52 10.82 0.76 -9.16
N GLY A 53 10.84 1.75 -8.25
CA GLY A 53 11.24 3.11 -8.59
C GLY A 53 10.24 3.86 -9.48
N CYS A 54 9.00 3.36 -9.60
CA CYS A 54 7.98 4.00 -10.43
C CYS A 54 7.71 5.45 -10.01
N ARG A 55 7.22 6.25 -10.95
CA ARG A 55 6.79 7.63 -10.74
C ARG A 55 5.36 7.79 -11.25
N TYR A 56 4.56 8.52 -10.48
CA TYR A 56 3.17 8.84 -10.81
C TYR A 56 3.02 10.36 -10.91
N SER A 57 1.79 10.83 -11.15
CA SER A 57 1.52 12.28 -11.16
C SER A 57 1.91 12.94 -9.85
N TYR A 58 2.28 14.22 -9.91
CA TYR A 58 2.72 14.99 -8.74
C TYR A 58 1.74 14.88 -7.56
N LYS A 59 0.43 14.95 -7.84
CA LYS A 59 -0.62 14.80 -6.82
C LYS A 59 -0.54 13.47 -6.08
N ILE A 60 -0.32 12.36 -6.80
CA ILE A 60 -0.19 11.03 -6.18
C ILE A 60 1.12 10.92 -5.42
N MET A 61 2.22 11.40 -5.99
CA MET A 61 3.53 11.38 -5.33
C MET A 61 3.48 12.15 -4.00
N ASN A 62 2.88 13.34 -3.99
CA ASN A 62 2.74 14.15 -2.78
C ASN A 62 1.85 13.46 -1.74
N GLN A 63 0.71 12.91 -2.15
CA GLN A 63 -0.20 12.18 -1.25
C GLN A 63 0.50 10.95 -0.62
N ILE A 64 1.27 10.18 -1.40
CA ILE A 64 2.01 9.04 -0.85
C ILE A 64 3.08 9.51 0.13
N ASN A 65 3.82 10.57 -0.20
CA ASN A 65 4.84 11.12 0.70
C ASN A 65 4.25 11.59 2.04
N GLU A 66 3.10 12.25 2.03
CA GLU A 66 2.38 12.66 3.25
C GLU A 66 1.92 11.46 4.08
N LEU A 67 1.35 10.45 3.43
CA LEU A 67 0.89 9.24 4.10
C LEU A 67 2.03 8.43 4.68
N THR A 68 3.21 8.49 4.05
CA THR A 68 4.38 7.70 4.46
C THR A 68 5.49 8.47 5.16
N HIS A 69 5.20 9.67 5.66
CA HIS A 69 6.20 10.50 6.32
C HIS A 69 6.81 9.82 7.56
N ASP A 70 6.01 9.03 8.28
CA ASP A 70 6.39 8.35 9.53
C ASP A 70 6.65 6.84 9.36
N PHE A 71 6.89 6.36 8.14
CA PHE A 71 7.19 4.95 7.87
C PHE A 71 8.66 4.61 8.08
#